data_AF-A0A662CBV3-F1
#
_entry.id   AF-A0A662CBV3-F1
#
_cell.length_a   1.000
_cell.length_b   1.000
_cell.length_c   1.000
_cell.angle_alpha   90.00
_cell.angle_beta   90.00
_cell.angle_gamma   90.00
#
_symmetry.space_group_name_H-M   'P 1'
#
loop_
_entity.id
_entity.type
_entity.pdbx_description
1 polymer ?
#
loop_
_entity_poly.entity_id
_entity_poly.type
_entity_poly.pdbx_seq_one_letter_code
_entity_poly.pdbx_strand_id
1 'polypeptide(L)'
;LLFLVVYRLGESQLVKLASPFLLDSREADGLGLTTGDLGLIYGTIGIIALSLGGIIGGIAASRRGLKYWLWWMVAAMNLPNLVYVFLSYAMPSSLWVVASSVAVEQFGYGFGFTAYMLYMIYVSEGKHKTAHFALTTGFMALGMMIPGMVSGWLQELIGYQHFFIWVMICTIPSFILIPFLKIDPKFGKKEPK
;
A
#
# COMPACT_ATOMS: atom_id res chain seq x y z
N LEU A 1 -16.65 4.89 -2.46
CA LEU A 1 -16.60 3.53 -1.86
C LEU A 1 -15.85 2.54 -2.75
N LEU A 2 -16.26 2.29 -4.00
CA LEU A 2 -15.56 1.36 -4.91
C LEU A 2 -14.06 1.65 -5.05
N PHE A 3 -13.68 2.92 -5.19
CA PHE A 3 -12.27 3.33 -5.22
C PHE A 3 -11.49 2.93 -3.97
N LEU A 4 -12.08 3.03 -2.78
CA LEU A 4 -11.40 2.65 -1.53
C LEU A 4 -11.04 1.15 -1.52
N VAL A 5 -11.95 0.32 -2.04
CA VAL A 5 -11.76 -1.13 -2.11
C VAL A 5 -10.71 -1.49 -3.17
N VAL A 6 -10.83 -0.93 -4.37
CA VAL A 6 -9.89 -1.23 -5.48
C VAL A 6 -8.49 -0.68 -5.19
N TYR A 7 -8.40 0.51 -4.59
CA TYR A 7 -7.13 1.15 -4.25
C TYR A 7 -6.23 0.29 -3.36
N ARG A 8 -6.83 -0.47 -2.42
CA ARG A 8 -6.09 -1.36 -1.52
C ARG A 8 -6.01 -2.81 -2.03
N LEU A 9 -6.58 -3.13 -3.19
CA LEU A 9 -6.73 -4.51 -3.64
C LEU A 9 -5.38 -5.17 -3.93
N GLY A 10 -4.48 -4.51 -4.67
CA GLY A 10 -3.12 -5.02 -4.89
C GLY A 10 -2.30 -5.03 -3.59
N GLU A 11 -2.39 -3.95 -2.83
CA GLU A 11 -1.59 -3.76 -1.63
C GLU A 11 -1.93 -4.73 -0.49
N SER A 12 -3.22 -4.98 -0.27
CA SER A 12 -3.68 -5.90 0.77
C SER A 12 -3.21 -7.33 0.54
N GLN A 13 -3.09 -7.74 -0.72
CA GLN A 13 -2.54 -9.01 -1.13
C GLN A 13 -1.03 -9.07 -0.87
N LEU A 14 -0.30 -8.02 -1.24
CA LEU A 14 1.15 -7.94 -1.04
C LEU A 14 1.53 -7.94 0.43
N VAL A 15 0.92 -7.08 1.26
CA VAL A 15 1.26 -6.96 2.69
C VAL A 15 1.08 -8.29 3.43
N LYS A 16 0.11 -9.12 3.01
CA LYS A 16 -0.11 -10.44 3.62
C LYS A 16 0.94 -11.48 3.25
N LEU A 17 1.49 -11.40 2.04
CA LEU A 17 2.48 -12.36 1.53
C LEU A 17 3.93 -11.87 1.58
N ALA A 18 4.16 -10.59 1.82
CA ALA A 18 5.50 -10.04 1.97
C ALA A 18 6.26 -10.69 3.13
N SER A 19 5.63 -10.84 4.31
CA SER A 19 6.27 -11.50 5.46
C SER A 19 6.56 -12.98 5.22
N PRO A 20 5.61 -13.82 4.73
CA PRO A 20 5.89 -15.20 4.31
C PRO A 20 7.01 -15.30 3.27
N PHE A 21 6.96 -14.51 2.18
CA PHE A 21 7.98 -14.50 1.14
C PHE A 21 9.39 -14.23 1.68
N LEU A 22 9.50 -13.32 2.66
CA LEU A 22 10.77 -12.96 3.26
C LEU A 22 11.33 -14.07 4.17
N LEU A 23 10.46 -14.79 4.86
CA LEU A 23 10.84 -15.87 5.80
C LEU A 23 11.03 -17.24 5.12
N ASP A 24 10.25 -17.52 4.09
CA ASP A 24 10.25 -18.83 3.42
C ASP A 24 11.63 -19.18 2.86
N SER A 25 11.93 -20.47 2.84
CA SER A 25 13.23 -20.95 2.36
C SER A 25 13.42 -20.63 0.88
N ARG A 26 14.69 -20.53 0.46
CA ARG A 26 15.04 -20.35 -0.95
C ARG A 26 14.57 -21.50 -1.84
N GLU A 27 14.39 -22.69 -1.26
CA GLU A 27 13.82 -23.86 -1.95
C GLU A 27 12.32 -23.69 -2.27
N ALA A 28 11.62 -22.83 -1.52
CA ALA A 28 10.22 -22.47 -1.73
C ALA A 28 10.06 -21.09 -2.40
N ASP A 29 11.07 -20.63 -3.14
CA ASP A 29 11.13 -19.31 -3.78
C ASP A 29 11.08 -18.10 -2.81
N GLY A 30 11.41 -18.31 -1.53
CA GLY A 30 11.53 -17.25 -0.51
C GLY A 30 12.96 -16.72 -0.33
N LEU A 31 13.12 -15.70 0.53
CA LEU A 31 14.44 -15.08 0.80
C LEU A 31 15.23 -15.74 1.94
N GLY A 32 14.57 -16.57 2.76
CA GLY A 32 15.17 -17.34 3.85
C GLY A 32 15.67 -16.49 5.01
N LEU A 33 15.02 -15.35 5.27
CA LEU A 33 15.42 -14.46 6.37
C LEU A 33 14.99 -15.02 7.71
N THR A 34 15.74 -14.64 8.76
CA THR A 34 15.35 -14.99 10.12
C THR A 34 14.18 -14.11 10.58
N THR A 35 13.41 -14.60 11.55
CA THR A 35 12.36 -13.80 12.20
C THR A 35 12.91 -12.56 12.89
N GLY A 36 14.16 -12.61 13.39
CA GLY A 36 14.86 -11.47 13.94
C GLY A 36 15.15 -10.38 12.90
N ASP A 37 15.65 -10.79 11.72
CA ASP A 37 15.90 -9.89 10.59
C ASP A 37 14.60 -9.24 10.10
N LEU A 38 13.55 -10.02 9.95
CA LEU A 38 12.22 -9.51 9.59
C LEU A 38 11.72 -8.49 10.62
N GLY A 39 11.89 -8.78 11.91
CA GLY A 39 11.53 -7.88 13.00
C GLY A 39 12.30 -6.55 12.97
N LEU A 40 13.60 -6.58 12.64
CA LEU A 40 14.40 -5.36 12.47
C LEU A 40 13.96 -4.57 11.23
N ILE A 41 13.77 -5.25 10.09
CA ILE A 41 13.40 -4.61 8.83
C ILE A 41 12.00 -3.99 8.92
N TYR A 42 10.96 -4.74 9.30
CA TYR A 42 9.61 -4.18 9.39
C TYR A 42 9.40 -3.36 10.65
N GLY A 43 9.87 -3.83 11.80
CA GLY A 43 9.60 -3.21 13.09
C GLY A 43 10.39 -1.92 13.33
N THR A 44 11.59 -1.79 12.78
CA THR A 44 12.40 -0.57 12.94
C THR A 44 12.41 0.24 11.66
N ILE A 45 13.00 -0.29 10.59
CA ILE A 45 13.22 0.45 9.35
C ILE A 45 11.87 0.77 8.68
N GLY A 46 10.98 -0.22 8.63
CA GLY A 46 9.66 -0.11 8.04
C GLY A 46 8.79 0.92 8.76
N ILE A 47 8.72 0.88 10.10
CA ILE A 47 7.95 1.87 10.88
C ILE A 47 8.50 3.28 10.68
N ILE A 48 9.82 3.46 10.66
CA ILE A 48 10.43 4.78 10.43
C ILE A 48 10.08 5.28 9.02
N ALA A 49 10.25 4.45 8.00
CA ALA A 49 9.94 4.78 6.62
C ALA A 49 8.45 5.10 6.42
N LEU A 50 7.56 4.27 6.98
CA LEU A 50 6.11 4.46 7.00
C LEU A 50 5.72 5.78 7.63
N SER A 51 6.28 6.09 8.79
CA SER A 51 6.02 7.33 9.51
C SER A 51 6.46 8.55 8.71
N LEU A 52 7.67 8.51 8.15
CA LEU A 52 8.18 9.58 7.28
C LEU A 52 7.34 9.76 6.02
N GLY A 53 6.97 8.66 5.36
CA GLY A 53 6.11 8.67 4.18
C GLY A 53 4.73 9.28 4.47
N GLY A 54 4.13 8.92 5.60
CA GLY A 54 2.85 9.46 6.04
C GLY A 54 2.90 10.96 6.35
N ILE A 55 3.92 11.40 7.09
CA ILE A 55 4.11 12.83 7.42
C ILE A 55 4.32 13.66 6.15
N ILE A 56 5.20 13.20 5.25
CA ILE A 56 5.47 13.88 3.97
C ILE A 56 4.22 13.87 3.08
N GLY A 57 3.46 12.77 3.07
CA GLY A 57 2.19 12.65 2.36
C GLY A 57 1.15 13.66 2.85
N GLY A 58 1.02 13.82 4.16
CA GLY A 58 0.11 14.79 4.77
C GLY A 58 0.51 16.23 4.44
N ILE A 59 1.81 16.55 4.54
CA ILE A 59 2.33 17.87 4.18
C ILE A 59 2.13 18.16 2.68
N ALA A 60 2.42 17.20 1.81
CA ALA A 60 2.25 17.35 0.36
C ALA A 60 0.78 17.63 0.00
N ALA A 61 -0.14 16.80 0.51
CA ALA A 61 -1.57 16.98 0.33
C ALA A 61 -2.04 18.35 0.86
N SER A 62 -1.52 18.81 2.00
CA SER A 62 -1.86 20.11 2.59
C SER A 62 -1.51 21.32 1.70
N ARG A 63 -0.48 21.20 0.86
CA ARG A 63 0.06 22.30 0.04
C ARG A 63 -0.68 22.49 -1.27
N ARG A 64 -0.89 21.43 -2.05
CA ARG A 64 -1.52 21.52 -3.39
C ARG A 64 -2.89 20.88 -3.49
N GLY A 65 -3.41 20.34 -2.37
CA GLY A 65 -4.70 19.66 -2.30
C GLY A 65 -4.60 18.19 -2.68
N LEU A 66 -5.56 17.40 -2.20
CA LEU A 66 -5.58 15.95 -2.40
C LEU A 66 -5.69 15.58 -3.88
N LYS A 67 -6.50 16.30 -4.67
CA LYS A 67 -6.76 15.97 -6.08
C LYS A 67 -5.48 15.94 -6.94
N TYR A 68 -4.56 16.89 -6.72
CA TYR A 68 -3.31 16.97 -7.48
C TYR A 68 -2.33 15.86 -7.07
N TRP A 69 -2.21 15.63 -5.75
CA TRP A 69 -1.28 14.64 -5.22
C TRP A 69 -1.80 13.21 -5.30
N LEU A 70 -3.11 13.00 -5.46
CA LEU A 70 -3.71 11.67 -5.48
C LEU A 70 -3.02 10.76 -6.50
N TRP A 71 -2.76 11.26 -7.71
CA TRP A 71 -2.11 10.46 -8.76
C TRP A 71 -0.71 10.02 -8.35
N TRP A 72 0.09 10.93 -7.79
CA TRP A 72 1.42 10.64 -7.26
C TRP A 72 1.39 9.75 -6.02
N MET A 73 0.36 9.87 -5.18
CA MET A 73 0.18 9.06 -3.97
C MET A 73 -0.24 7.64 -4.32
N VAL A 74 -1.08 7.44 -5.34
CA VAL A 74 -1.40 6.12 -5.88
C VAL A 74 -0.14 5.49 -6.50
N ALA A 75 0.62 6.28 -7.27
CA ALA A 75 1.88 5.82 -7.84
C ALA A 75 2.87 5.40 -6.76
N ALA A 76 3.06 6.22 -5.73
CA ALA A 76 3.93 5.92 -4.60
C ALA A 76 3.47 4.70 -3.80
N MET A 77 2.17 4.39 -3.76
CA MET A 77 1.69 3.18 -3.07
C MET A 77 1.95 1.91 -3.89
N ASN A 78 1.83 1.97 -5.22
CA ASN A 78 1.85 0.77 -6.07
C ASN A 78 3.20 0.53 -6.75
N LEU A 79 3.97 1.58 -7.06
CA LEU A 79 5.28 1.44 -7.70
C LEU A 79 6.29 0.68 -6.85
N PRO A 80 6.37 0.88 -5.52
CA PRO A 80 7.29 0.11 -4.70
C PRO A 80 6.96 -1.38 -4.64
N ASN A 81 5.77 -1.81 -5.06
CA ASN A 81 5.44 -3.24 -5.15
C ASN A 81 6.30 -3.96 -6.20
N LEU A 82 6.84 -3.23 -7.19
CA LEU A 82 7.85 -3.72 -8.13
C LEU A 82 9.13 -4.18 -7.43
N VAL A 83 9.42 -3.65 -6.24
CA VAL A 83 10.58 -4.07 -5.46
C VAL A 83 10.45 -5.53 -5.05
N TYR A 84 9.24 -6.01 -4.72
CA TYR A 84 9.04 -7.44 -4.40
C TYR A 84 9.13 -8.32 -5.65
N VAL A 85 8.69 -7.82 -6.81
CA VAL A 85 8.94 -8.49 -8.10
C VAL A 85 10.45 -8.64 -8.29
N PHE A 86 11.20 -7.55 -8.15
CA PHE A 86 12.67 -7.57 -8.24
C PHE A 86 13.30 -8.54 -7.23
N LEU A 87 12.88 -8.51 -5.96
CA LEU A 87 13.38 -9.42 -4.92
C LEU A 87 13.09 -10.89 -5.25
N SER A 88 11.93 -11.20 -5.83
CA SER A 88 11.55 -12.57 -6.22
C SER A 88 12.37 -13.12 -7.39
N TYR A 89 12.90 -12.26 -8.27
CA TYR A 89 13.74 -12.65 -9.39
C TYR A 89 15.24 -12.63 -9.05
N ALA A 90 15.69 -11.59 -8.34
CA ALA A 90 17.09 -11.40 -8.01
C ALA A 90 17.54 -12.24 -6.81
N MET A 91 16.60 -12.61 -5.92
CA MET A 91 16.82 -13.36 -4.67
C MET A 91 18.13 -12.97 -3.95
N PRO A 92 18.37 -11.68 -3.66
CA PRO A 92 19.64 -11.24 -3.10
C PRO A 92 19.91 -11.91 -1.75
N SER A 93 21.17 -12.24 -1.49
CA SER A 93 21.62 -12.74 -0.17
C SER A 93 21.94 -11.63 0.83
N SER A 94 22.04 -10.38 0.35
CA SER A 94 22.36 -9.23 1.18
C SER A 94 21.12 -8.68 1.88
N LEU A 95 21.14 -8.73 3.21
CA LEU A 95 20.12 -8.13 4.07
C LEU A 95 19.91 -6.64 3.77
N TRP A 96 20.97 -5.91 3.43
CA TRP A 96 20.90 -4.49 3.13
C TRP A 96 20.01 -4.18 1.93
N VAL A 97 20.09 -5.01 0.88
CA VAL A 97 19.27 -4.85 -0.33
C VAL A 97 17.80 -5.06 0.01
N VAL A 98 17.49 -6.08 0.82
CA VAL A 98 16.12 -6.33 1.29
C VAL A 98 15.62 -5.22 2.21
N ALA A 99 16.44 -4.77 3.16
CA ALA A 99 16.08 -3.71 4.09
C ALA A 99 15.79 -2.39 3.37
N SER A 100 16.64 -1.99 2.42
CA SER A 100 16.40 -0.79 1.59
C SER A 100 15.16 -0.94 0.73
N SER A 101 14.93 -2.14 0.19
CA SER A 101 13.75 -2.49 -0.60
C SER A 101 12.44 -2.30 0.19
N VAL A 102 12.37 -2.90 1.39
CA VAL A 102 11.21 -2.77 2.28
C VAL A 102 11.06 -1.33 2.78
N ALA A 103 12.16 -0.60 3.01
CA ALA A 103 12.10 0.80 3.39
C ALA A 103 11.44 1.67 2.30
N VAL A 104 11.78 1.46 1.04
CA VAL A 104 11.17 2.16 -0.10
C VAL A 104 9.69 1.83 -0.21
N GLU A 105 9.33 0.56 -0.01
CA GLU A 105 7.92 0.16 0.00
C GLU A 105 7.14 0.78 1.15
N GLN A 106 7.61 0.65 2.39
CA GLN A 106 6.92 1.21 3.55
C GLN A 106 6.79 2.73 3.48
N PHE A 107 7.80 3.41 2.91
CA PHE A 107 7.71 4.84 2.64
C PHE A 107 6.59 5.18 1.66
N GLY A 108 6.53 4.46 0.54
CA GLY A 108 5.48 4.62 -0.47
C GLY A 108 4.09 4.25 0.06
N TYR A 109 4.01 3.20 0.87
CA TYR A 109 2.80 2.78 1.57
C TYR A 109 2.30 3.89 2.51
N GLY A 110 3.17 4.49 3.33
CA GLY A 110 2.78 5.61 4.20
C GLY A 110 2.30 6.84 3.44
N PHE A 111 3.00 7.17 2.35
CA PHE A 111 2.61 8.29 1.50
C PHE A 111 1.25 8.05 0.84
N GLY A 112 1.04 6.86 0.26
CA GLY A 112 -0.22 6.44 -0.35
C GLY A 112 -1.37 6.28 0.64
N PHE A 113 -1.10 5.76 1.83
CA PHE A 113 -2.08 5.58 2.89
C PHE A 113 -2.63 6.92 3.39
N THR A 114 -1.81 7.98 3.37
CA THR A 114 -2.26 9.31 3.74
C THR A 114 -3.32 9.86 2.76
N ALA A 115 -3.15 9.64 1.46
CA ALA A 115 -4.16 10.00 0.47
C ALA A 115 -5.49 9.27 0.75
N TYR A 116 -5.37 7.98 1.06
CA TYR A 116 -6.50 7.13 1.36
C TYR A 116 -7.27 7.63 2.59
N MET A 117 -6.56 7.95 3.69
CA MET A 117 -7.17 8.53 4.89
C MET A 117 -7.86 9.87 4.60
N LEU A 118 -7.19 10.78 3.87
CA LEU A 118 -7.78 12.07 3.51
C LEU A 118 -9.02 11.91 2.64
N TYR A 119 -9.03 10.96 1.71
CA TYR A 119 -10.20 10.66 0.88
C TYR A 119 -11.34 10.05 1.71
N MET A 120 -11.05 9.20 2.70
CA MET A 120 -12.08 8.72 3.63
C MET A 120 -12.71 9.86 4.44
N ILE A 121 -11.88 10.78 4.94
CA ILE A 121 -12.37 11.98 5.66
C ILE A 121 -13.29 12.79 4.75
N TYR A 122 -12.86 13.05 3.50
CA TYR A 122 -13.67 13.77 2.50
C TYR A 122 -15.04 13.12 2.25
N VAL A 123 -15.06 11.82 1.98
CA VAL A 123 -16.30 11.08 1.69
C VAL A 123 -17.21 10.99 2.92
N SER A 124 -16.63 11.12 4.12
CA SER A 124 -17.36 11.12 5.39
C SER A 124 -17.86 12.52 5.79
N GLU A 125 -17.51 13.58 5.07
CA GLU A 125 -18.06 14.91 5.30
C GLU A 125 -19.53 14.98 4.85
N GLY A 126 -20.45 15.14 5.80
CA GLY A 126 -21.89 15.24 5.54
C GLY A 126 -22.72 15.31 6.82
N LYS A 127 -24.05 15.17 6.71
CA LYS A 127 -24.98 15.23 7.86
C LYS A 127 -24.79 14.10 8.88
N HIS A 128 -24.27 12.95 8.46
CA HIS A 128 -24.05 11.77 9.32
C HIS A 128 -22.58 11.31 9.28
N LYS A 129 -21.66 12.17 9.70
CA LYS A 129 -20.20 11.95 9.60
C LYS A 129 -19.75 10.64 10.26
N THR A 130 -20.21 10.36 11.48
CA THR A 130 -19.80 9.17 12.25
C THR A 130 -20.27 7.87 11.59
N ALA A 131 -21.50 7.83 11.08
CA ALA A 131 -22.05 6.63 10.45
C ALA A 131 -21.40 6.35 9.08
N HIS A 132 -21.18 7.39 8.27
CA HIS A 132 -20.49 7.24 6.98
C HIS A 132 -19.03 6.83 7.19
N PHE A 133 -18.35 7.42 8.17
CA PHE A 133 -16.98 7.04 8.51
C PHE A 133 -16.90 5.57 8.97
N ALA A 134 -17.79 5.14 9.87
CA ALA A 134 -17.85 3.75 10.32
C ALA A 134 -18.12 2.77 9.16
N LEU A 135 -19.04 3.10 8.26
CA LEU A 135 -19.31 2.29 7.06
C LEU A 135 -18.10 2.24 6.13
N THR A 136 -17.45 3.38 5.83
CA THR A 136 -16.24 3.40 4.99
C THR A 136 -15.10 2.59 5.61
N THR A 137 -14.95 2.61 6.93
CA THR A 137 -13.95 1.80 7.65
C THR A 137 -14.28 0.31 7.60
N GLY A 138 -15.56 -0.06 7.73
CA GLY A 138 -16.00 -1.45 7.56
C GLY A 138 -15.71 -1.97 6.15
N PHE A 139 -16.05 -1.20 5.12
CA PHE A 139 -15.74 -1.55 3.72
C PHE A 139 -14.23 -1.58 3.43
N MET A 140 -13.45 -0.70 4.07
CA MET A 140 -11.99 -0.73 4.01
C MET A 140 -11.43 -2.04 4.58
N ALA A 141 -11.93 -2.47 5.73
CA ALA A 141 -11.51 -3.71 6.36
C ALA A 141 -11.86 -4.92 5.48
N LEU A 142 -13.08 -4.96 4.94
CA LEU A 142 -13.51 -5.99 3.99
C LEU A 142 -12.66 -6.00 2.72
N GLY A 143 -12.36 -4.83 2.16
CA GLY A 143 -11.51 -4.68 0.98
C GLY A 143 -10.05 -5.09 1.19
N MET A 144 -9.59 -5.16 2.44
CA MET A 144 -8.27 -5.72 2.78
C MET A 144 -8.34 -7.21 3.12
N MET A 145 -9.42 -7.64 3.77
CA MET A 145 -9.58 -9.00 4.26
C MET A 145 -9.82 -9.99 3.11
N ILE A 146 -10.73 -9.67 2.17
CA ILE A 146 -11.08 -10.57 1.08
C ILE A 146 -9.87 -10.86 0.18
N PRO A 147 -9.15 -9.85 -0.34
CA PRO A 147 -7.98 -10.13 -1.19
C PRO A 147 -6.86 -10.80 -0.39
N GLY A 148 -6.66 -10.43 0.87
CA GLY A 148 -5.66 -11.04 1.74
C GLY A 148 -5.93 -12.51 2.10
N MET A 149 -7.19 -12.95 2.08
CA MET A 149 -7.53 -14.37 2.23
C MET A 149 -7.26 -15.15 0.94
N VAL A 150 -7.62 -14.58 -0.20
CA VAL A 150 -7.42 -15.21 -1.52
C VAL A 150 -5.95 -15.24 -1.90
N SER A 151 -5.14 -14.29 -1.44
CA SER A 151 -3.75 -14.15 -1.81
C SER A 151 -2.90 -15.37 -1.47
N GLY A 152 -3.08 -15.96 -0.28
CA GLY A 152 -2.32 -17.14 0.14
C GLY A 152 -2.59 -18.35 -0.75
N TRP A 153 -3.87 -18.66 -0.98
CA TRP A 153 -4.27 -19.72 -1.91
C TRP A 153 -3.76 -19.48 -3.34
N LEU A 154 -3.82 -18.22 -3.80
CA LEU A 154 -3.33 -17.88 -5.13
C LEU A 154 -1.80 -18.07 -5.23
N GLN A 155 -1.05 -17.67 -4.22
CA GLN A 155 0.40 -17.84 -4.17
C GLN A 155 0.81 -19.32 -4.13
N GLU A 156 0.09 -20.18 -3.41
CA GLU A 156 0.33 -21.63 -3.43
C GLU A 156 0.13 -22.23 -4.84
N LEU A 157 -0.77 -21.65 -5.65
CA LEU A 157 -1.07 -22.14 -7.00
C LEU A 157 -0.08 -21.66 -8.07
N ILE A 158 0.37 -20.39 -8.00
CA ILE A 158 1.16 -19.76 -9.09
C ILE A 158 2.61 -19.45 -8.68
N GLY A 159 2.96 -19.64 -7.41
CA GLY A 159 4.27 -19.31 -6.84
C GLY A 159 4.46 -17.81 -6.60
N TYR A 160 5.53 -17.46 -5.87
CA TYR A 160 5.80 -16.08 -5.46
C TYR A 160 6.03 -15.13 -6.64
N GLN A 161 6.81 -15.53 -7.65
CA GLN A 161 7.15 -14.68 -8.79
C GLN A 161 5.90 -14.24 -9.59
N HIS A 162 5.05 -15.19 -9.99
CA HIS A 162 3.82 -14.88 -10.72
C HIS A 162 2.81 -14.16 -9.83
N PHE A 163 2.80 -14.42 -8.53
CA PHE A 163 1.96 -13.72 -7.58
C PHE A 163 2.28 -12.23 -7.49
N PHE A 164 3.56 -11.84 -7.43
CA PHE A 164 3.92 -10.42 -7.42
C PHE A 164 3.57 -9.72 -8.75
N ILE A 165 3.70 -10.42 -9.88
CA ILE A 165 3.23 -9.91 -11.17
C ILE A 165 1.70 -9.74 -11.16
N TRP A 166 0.97 -10.71 -10.61
CA TRP A 166 -0.47 -10.62 -10.44
C TRP A 166 -0.88 -9.43 -9.59
N VAL A 167 -0.19 -9.18 -8.47
CA VAL A 167 -0.39 -7.99 -7.65
C VAL A 167 -0.23 -6.72 -8.49
N MET A 168 0.82 -6.64 -9.32
CA MET A 168 1.04 -5.50 -10.22
C MET A 168 -0.13 -5.31 -11.20
N ILE A 169 -0.67 -6.38 -11.77
CA ILE A 169 -1.86 -6.31 -12.63
C ILE A 169 -3.07 -5.80 -11.83
N CYS A 170 -3.26 -6.29 -10.61
CA CYS A 170 -4.30 -5.82 -9.70
C CYS A 170 -4.15 -4.35 -9.27
N THR A 171 -2.97 -3.75 -9.39
CA THR A 171 -2.78 -2.31 -9.15
C THR A 171 -3.29 -1.44 -10.30
N ILE A 172 -3.36 -1.96 -11.54
CA ILE A 172 -3.75 -1.19 -12.74
C ILE A 172 -5.17 -0.59 -12.61
N PRO A 173 -6.20 -1.34 -12.18
CA PRO A 173 -7.53 -0.79 -11.94
C PRO A 173 -7.52 0.40 -10.96
N SER A 174 -6.63 0.41 -9.97
CA SER A 174 -6.49 1.51 -9.01
C SER A 174 -6.08 2.80 -9.70
N PHE A 175 -5.18 2.73 -10.69
CA PHE A 175 -4.78 3.88 -11.50
C PHE A 175 -5.88 4.35 -12.44
N ILE A 176 -6.60 3.41 -13.06
CA ILE A 176 -7.69 3.72 -14.00
C ILE A 176 -8.82 4.46 -13.29
N LEU A 177 -9.10 4.15 -12.03
CA LEU A 177 -10.19 4.79 -11.28
C LEU A 177 -9.88 6.23 -10.85
N ILE A 178 -8.61 6.65 -10.80
CA ILE A 178 -8.20 8.01 -10.41
C ILE A 178 -8.94 9.11 -11.21
N PRO A 179 -8.92 9.14 -12.55
CA PRO A 179 -9.60 10.18 -13.34
C PRO A 179 -11.13 10.17 -13.18
N PHE A 180 -11.73 9.04 -12.79
CA PHE A 180 -13.18 8.96 -12.54
C PHE A 180 -13.58 9.54 -11.18
N LEU A 181 -12.63 9.84 -10.30
CA LEU A 181 -12.92 10.44 -9.01
C LEU A 181 -13.19 11.93 -9.14
N LYS A 182 -14.46 12.31 -8.93
CA LYS A 182 -14.86 13.69 -8.73
C LYS A 182 -14.47 14.15 -7.33
N ILE A 183 -13.20 14.50 -7.13
CA ILE A 183 -12.71 15.14 -5.91
C ILE A 183 -12.73 16.65 -6.11
N ASP A 184 -13.23 17.39 -5.12
CA ASP A 184 -13.14 18.83 -5.09
C ASP A 184 -11.66 19.26 -5.02
N PRO A 185 -11.16 20.05 -5.99
CA PRO A 185 -9.76 20.51 -6.02
C PRO A 185 -9.36 21.41 -4.84
N LYS A 186 -10.32 21.88 -4.02
CA LYS A 186 -10.06 22.66 -2.81
C LYS A 186 -9.86 21.77 -1.57
N PHE A 187 -10.30 20.51 -1.59
CA PHE A 187 -10.22 19.65 -0.42
C PHE A 187 -8.77 19.28 -0.06
N GLY A 188 -8.43 19.47 1.21
CA GLY A 188 -7.09 19.25 1.74
C GLY A 188 -6.12 20.42 1.53
N LYS A 189 -6.49 21.53 0.90
CA LYS A 189 -5.64 22.73 0.89
C LYS A 189 -5.75 23.46 2.22
N LYS A 190 -4.61 23.87 2.78
CA LYS A 190 -4.60 24.83 3.89
C LYS A 190 -5.17 26.16 3.39
N GLU A 191 -6.31 26.60 3.94
CA GLU A 191 -6.80 27.95 3.66
C GLU A 191 -5.75 28.96 4.15
N PRO A 192 -5.42 30.00 3.36
CA PRO A 192 -4.61 31.10 3.86
C PRO A 192 -5.40 31.77 4.98
N LYS A 193 -4.81 31.77 6.19
CA LYS A 193 -5.26 32.63 7.29
C LYS A 193 -5.11 34.10 6.90
#